data_AF-A0A2N0MNA4-F1
#
_entry.id   AF-A0A2N0MNA4-F1
#
_cell.length_a   1.000
_cell.length_b   1.000
_cell.length_c   1.000
_cell.angle_alpha   90.00
_cell.angle_beta   90.00
_cell.angle_gamma   90.00
#
_symmetry.space_group_name_H-M   'P 1'
#
loop_
_entity.id
_entity.type
_entity.pdbx_description
1 polymer ?
#
loop_
_entity_poly.entity_id
_entity_poly.type
_entity_poly.pdbx_seq_one_letter_code
_entity_poly.pdbx_strand_id
1 'polypeptide(L)' 'HDLRHTHATLMLKEGVHPKVVSERLGHASVVITLDTYSHVLPGLQEEAALKFEQGLRNVAFVRPESQD' A
#
# COMPACT_ATOMS: atom_id res chain seq x y z
N HIS A 1 -4.05 -17.22 16.92
CA HIS A 1 -3.14 -16.90 15.80
C HIS A 1 -3.94 -16.52 14.56
N ASP A 2 -5.02 -17.25 14.27
CA ASP A 2 -5.85 -17.07 13.06
C ASP A 2 -6.52 -15.70 12.97
N LEU A 3 -7.07 -15.15 14.05
CA LEU A 3 -7.66 -13.80 14.02
C LEU A 3 -6.63 -12.71 13.68
N ARG A 4 -5.41 -12.85 14.21
CA ARG A 4 -4.29 -11.94 13.89
C ARG A 4 -3.92 -12.05 12.42
N HIS A 5 -3.92 -13.28 11.89
CA HIS A 5 -3.63 -13.56 10.49
C HIS A 5 -4.71 -12.97 9.56
N THR A 6 -5.99 -13.21 9.85
CA THR A 6 -7.12 -12.62 9.13
C THR A 6 -7.09 -11.10 9.18
N HIS A 7 -6.79 -10.51 10.33
CA HIS A 7 -6.70 -9.06 10.48
C HIS A 7 -5.60 -8.45 9.60
N ALA A 8 -4.39 -9.02 9.63
CA ALA A 8 -3.28 -8.57 8.81
C ALA A 8 -3.61 -8.68 7.30
N THR A 9 -4.13 -9.83 6.89
CA THR A 9 -4.49 -10.10 5.49
C THR A 9 -5.56 -9.13 4.98
N LEU A 10 -6.59 -8.81 5.78
CA LEU A 10 -7.63 -7.87 5.36
C LEU A 10 -7.05 -6.46 5.16
N MET A 11 -6.27 -5.97 6.11
CA MET A 11 -5.65 -4.64 6.00
C MET A 11 -4.73 -4.53 4.78
N LEU A 12 -3.96 -5.58 4.51
CA LEU A 12 -3.07 -5.63 3.35
C LEU A 12 -3.84 -5.68 2.03
N LYS A 13 -4.97 -6.41 1.98
CA LYS A 13 -5.87 -6.43 0.82
C LYS A 13 -6.59 -5.11 0.58
N GLU A 14 -6.84 -4.33 1.62
CA GLU A 14 -7.38 -2.96 1.53
C GLU A 14 -6.30 -1.94 1.12
N GLY A 15 -5.08 -2.38 0.82
CA GLY A 15 -3.98 -1.52 0.38
C GLY A 15 -3.31 -0.76 1.52
N VAL A 16 -3.54 -1.13 2.79
CA VAL A 16 -2.84 -0.53 3.93
C VAL A 16 -1.36 -0.86 3.84
N HIS A 17 -0.52 0.16 4.00
CA HIS A 17 0.92 0.01 3.89
C HIS A 17 1.48 -1.02 4.90
N PRO A 18 2.34 -1.97 4.49
CA PRO A 18 2.83 -3.05 5.36
C PRO A 18 3.51 -2.57 6.66
N LYS A 19 4.15 -1.39 6.65
CA LYS A 19 4.72 -0.76 7.84
C LYS A 19 3.66 -0.44 8.91
N VAL A 20 2.49 0.06 8.49
CA VAL A 20 1.38 0.39 9.39
C VAL A 20 0.78 -0.88 9.97
N VAL A 21 0.60 -1.92 9.14
CA VAL A 21 0.15 -3.23 9.61
C VAL A 21 1.15 -3.82 10.61
N SER A 22 2.44 -3.74 10.32
CA SER A 22 3.52 -4.17 11.21
C SER A 22 3.47 -3.51 12.59
N GLU A 23 3.30 -2.19 12.62
CA GLU A 23 3.22 -1.42 13.87
C GLU A 23 1.96 -1.77 14.66
N ARG A 24 0.81 -1.89 13.97
CA ARG A 24 -0.45 -2.28 14.61
C ARG A 24 -0.41 -3.67 15.24
N LEU A 25 0.36 -4.58 14.63
CA LEU A 25 0.59 -5.93 15.16
C LEU A 25 1.69 -5.98 16.23
N GLY A 26 2.48 -4.91 16.40
CA GLY A 26 3.60 -4.87 17.33
C GLY A 26 4.81 -5.69 16.86
N HIS A 27 4.98 -5.88 15.55
CA HIS A 27 6.15 -6.56 15.01
C HIS A 27 7.38 -5.65 15.11
N ALA A 28 8.49 -6.21 15.59
CA ALA A 28 9.77 -5.50 15.76
C ALA A 28 10.35 -5.00 14.43
N SER A 29 9.97 -5.61 13.30
CA SER A 29 10.38 -5.20 11.97
C SER A 29 9.27 -5.45 10.96
N VAL A 30 9.19 -4.57 9.96
CA VAL A 30 8.28 -4.73 8.81
C VAL A 30 8.60 -6.00 8.01
N VAL A 31 9.86 -6.46 8.05
CA VAL A 31 10.30 -7.70 7.40
C VAL A 31 9.47 -8.90 7.88
N ILE A 32 9.17 -8.98 9.18
CA ILE A 32 8.34 -10.06 9.73
C ILE A 32 6.95 -10.06 9.07
N THR A 33 6.37 -8.88 8.90
CA THR A 33 5.06 -8.71 8.26
C THR A 33 5.11 -9.08 6.79
N LEU A 34 6.14 -8.65 6.07
CA LEU A 34 6.30 -8.96 4.65
C LEU A 34 6.60 -10.45 4.42
N ASP A 35 7.47 -11.06 5.21
CA ASP A 35 7.76 -12.50 5.10
C ASP A 35 6.51 -13.34 5.38
N THR A 36 5.70 -12.93 6.35
CA THR A 36 4.49 -13.67 6.74
C THR A 36 3.34 -13.47 5.75
N TYR A 37 3.17 -12.26 5.21
CA TYR A 37 1.95 -11.87 4.48
C TYR A 37 2.18 -11.43 3.04
N SER A 38 3.40 -11.48 2.50
CA SER A 38 3.70 -11.10 1.10
C SER A 38 2.89 -11.87 0.07
N HIS A 39 2.52 -13.12 0.36
CA HIS A 39 1.70 -13.95 -0.52
C HIS A 39 0.26 -13.43 -0.71
N VAL A 40 -0.25 -12.57 0.18
CA VAL A 40 -1.57 -11.92 0.03
C VAL A 40 -1.48 -10.52 -0.60
N LEU A 41 -0.29 -10.12 -1.04
CA LEU A 41 -0.03 -8.89 -1.79
C LEU A 41 0.10 -9.09 -3.33
N PRO A 42 -0.48 -10.12 -4.00
CA PRO A 42 -0.38 -10.19 -5.45
C PRO A 42 -1.10 -8.98 -6.06
N GLY A 43 -0.49 -8.37 -7.08
CA GLY A 43 -1.05 -7.18 -7.72
C GLY A 43 -0.65 -5.85 -7.09
N LEU A 44 0.07 -5.81 -5.96
CA LEU A 44 0.54 -4.54 -5.38
C LEU A 44 1.41 -3.72 -6.34
N GLN A 45 2.24 -4.40 -7.13
CA GLN A 45 3.09 -3.77 -8.15
C GLN A 45 2.25 -3.17 -9.29
N GLU A 46 1.20 -3.88 -9.71
CA GLU A 46 0.27 -3.41 -10.75
C GLU A 46 -0.55 -2.21 -10.24
N GLU A 47 -1.08 -2.29 -9.02
CA GLU A 47 -1.79 -1.19 -8.38
C GLU A 47 -0.88 0.04 -8.16
N ALA A 48 0.37 -0.18 -7.76
CA ALA A 48 1.35 0.89 -7.62
C ALA A 48 1.65 1.58 -8.97
N ALA A 49 1.79 0.79 -10.04
CA ALA A 49 1.98 1.33 -11.40
C ALA A 49 0.76 2.13 -11.87
N LEU A 50 -0.46 1.63 -11.64
CA LEU A 50 -1.70 2.33 -12.00
C LEU A 50 -1.85 3.65 -11.22
N LYS A 51 -1.58 3.64 -9.91
CA LYS A 51 -1.60 4.86 -9.08
C LYS A 51 -0.56 5.88 -9.52
N PHE A 52 0.63 5.41 -9.89
CA PHE A 52 1.68 6.26 -10.43
C PHE A 52 1.26 6.91 -11.76
N GLU A 53 0.69 6.13 -12.69
CA GLU A 53 0.17 6.65 -13.96
C GLU A 53 -0.94 7.70 -13.74
N GLN A 54 -1.88 7.43 -12.83
CA GLN A 54 -2.93 8.39 -12.46
C GLN A 54 -2.34 9.68 -11.90
N GLY A 55 -1.34 9.57 -11.02
CA GLY A 55 -0.62 10.73 -10.48
C GLY A 55 0.04 11.56 -11.58
N LEU A 56 0.72 10.91 -12.54
CA LEU A 56 1.32 11.60 -13.69
C LEU A 56 0.28 12.33 -14.55
N ARG A 57 -0.87 11.70 -14.83
CA ARG A 57 -1.95 12.33 -15.61
C ARG A 57 -2.54 13.56 -14.90
N ASN A 58 -2.71 13.48 -13.58
CA ASN A 58 -3.20 14.61 -12.78
C ASN A 58 -2.24 15.79 -12.80
N VAL A 59 -0.92 15.54 -12.72
CA VAL A 59 0.09 16.59 -12.82
C VAL A 59 0.16 17.18 -14.24
N ALA A 60 0.04 16.35 -15.27
CA ALA A 60 0.09 16.80 -16.66
C ALA A 60 -1.08 17.71 -17.07
N PHE A 61 -2.23 17.63 -16.37
CA PHE A 61 -3.41 18.47 -16.63
C PHE A 61 -3.37 19.81 -15.88
N VAL A 62 -2.52 19.96 -14.85
CA VAL A 62 -2.30 21.24 -14.15
C VAL A 62 -1.25 22.03 -14.94
N ARG A 63 -1.66 22.64 -16.05
CA ARG A 63 -0.91 23.76 -16.66
C ARG A 63 -1.17 25.04 -15.86
N PRO A 64 -0.18 25.95 -15.76
CA PRO A 64 -0.25 27.10 -14.88
C PRO A 64 -1.34 28.05 -15.34
N GLU A 65 -2.23 28.40 -14.42
CA GLU A 65 -3.08 29.58 -14.53
C GLU A 65 -2.15 30.79 -14.69
N SER A 66 -2.09 31.32 -15.91
CA SER A 66 -1.47 32.61 -16.20
C SER A 66 -2.24 33.67 -15.43
N GLN A 67 -1.67 34.13 -14.31
CA GLN A 67 -2.06 35.41 -13.73
C GLN A 67 -1.55 36.52 -14.66
N ASP A 68 -2.45 37.47 -14.92
CA ASP A 68 -2.40 38.55 -15.90
C ASP A 68 -1.09 39.35 -15.98
#